data_AF-A0A9E0RTL1-F1
#
_entry.id   AF-A0A9E0RTL1-F1
#
_cell.length_a   1.000
_cell.length_b   1.000
_cell.length_c   1.000
_cell.angle_alpha   90.00
_cell.angle_beta   90.00
_cell.angle_gamma   90.00
#
_symmetry.space_group_name_H-M   'P 1'
#
loop_
_entity.id
_entity.type
_entity.pdbx_description
1 polymer ?
#
loop_
_entity_poly.entity_id
_entity_poly.type
_entity_poly.pdbx_seq_one_letter_code
_entity_poly.pdbx_strand_id
1 'polypeptide(L)'
;MTGISPQAIVEPGAKLHESVVVGPWTYIGDGVEIGEGSEIAPHTIIRGPTKIGKNCRIFQFSTIGDSTPDMKYKGEDTTLTIGDNNVIREGVTIHRGTVQDRGDTYIGNNNLIMAYAHIGHDSVIGNNVIMVNNASVAGHVHVGDWVVLGGYTLVSV
;
A
#
# COMPACT_ATOMS: atom_id res chain seq x y z
N MET A 1 22.52 0.41 -9.85
CA MET A 1 21.54 0.42 -8.74
C MET A 1 22.02 -0.55 -7.67
N THR A 2 22.52 -0.03 -6.55
CA THR A 2 23.02 -0.87 -5.43
C THR A 2 21.93 -1.19 -4.40
N GLY A 3 20.77 -0.51 -4.46
CA GLY A 3 19.66 -0.70 -3.51
C GLY A 3 18.68 -1.83 -3.87
N ILE A 4 18.66 -2.32 -5.11
CA ILE A 4 17.72 -3.35 -5.57
C ILE A 4 18.43 -4.70 -5.56
N SER A 5 17.90 -5.64 -4.78
CA SER A 5 18.40 -7.02 -4.76
C SER A 5 18.31 -7.66 -6.15
N PRO A 6 19.34 -8.39 -6.63
CA PRO A 6 19.28 -9.16 -7.87
C PRO A 6 18.20 -10.25 -7.90
N GLN A 7 17.66 -10.61 -6.74
CA GLN A 7 16.57 -11.58 -6.60
C GLN A 7 15.18 -10.92 -6.55
N ALA A 8 15.10 -9.60 -6.66
CA ALA A 8 13.84 -8.90 -6.84
C ALA A 8 13.41 -8.92 -8.31
N ILE A 9 12.11 -8.99 -8.56
CA ILE A 9 11.52 -8.86 -9.89
C ILE A 9 10.92 -7.45 -9.98
N VAL A 10 11.47 -6.62 -10.85
CA VAL A 10 10.98 -5.27 -11.12
C VAL A 10 10.63 -5.18 -12.59
N GLU A 11 9.36 -4.93 -12.90
CA GLU A 11 8.89 -4.84 -14.28
C GLU A 11 9.36 -3.54 -14.97
N PRO A 12 9.52 -3.53 -16.30
CA PRO A 12 10.16 -2.42 -17.02
C PRO A 12 9.48 -1.05 -16.87
N GLY A 13 8.16 -0.98 -16.68
CA GLY A 13 7.45 0.30 -16.50
C GLY A 13 7.39 0.80 -15.06
N ALA A 14 7.98 0.07 -14.09
CA ALA A 14 8.10 0.56 -12.72
C ALA A 14 9.12 1.72 -12.65
N LYS A 15 8.78 2.78 -11.91
CA LYS A 15 9.62 3.98 -11.73
C LYS A 15 10.03 4.11 -10.27
N LEU A 16 11.28 3.77 -9.98
CA LEU A 16 11.84 3.85 -8.63
C LEU A 16 12.87 4.97 -8.59
N HIS A 17 12.82 5.79 -7.54
CA HIS A 17 13.90 6.71 -7.25
C HIS A 17 15.23 5.96 -7.01
N GLU A 18 16.37 6.57 -7.35
CA GLU A 18 17.68 5.91 -7.29
C GLU A 18 18.11 5.44 -5.89
N SER A 19 17.54 6.06 -4.86
CA SER A 19 17.78 5.74 -3.45
C SER A 19 16.90 4.60 -2.91
N VAL A 20 15.93 4.11 -3.69
CA VAL A 20 14.99 3.08 -3.23
C VAL A 20 15.73 1.77 -2.98
N VAL A 21 15.42 1.14 -1.85
CA VAL A 21 15.95 -0.17 -1.48
C VAL A 21 14.86 -1.23 -1.64
N VAL A 22 15.19 -2.34 -2.30
CA VAL A 22 14.26 -3.45 -2.55
C VAL A 22 14.91 -4.77 -2.15
N GLY A 23 14.31 -5.45 -1.18
CA GLY A 23 14.75 -6.75 -0.68
C GLY A 23 14.54 -7.90 -1.67
N PRO A 24 15.25 -9.04 -1.51
CA PRO A 24 15.11 -10.23 -2.36
C PRO A 24 13.69 -10.78 -2.40
N TRP A 25 13.33 -11.45 -3.49
CA TRP A 25 12.02 -12.09 -3.72
C TRP A 25 10.82 -11.14 -3.64
N THR A 26 11.07 -9.85 -3.77
CA THR A 26 10.04 -8.81 -3.91
C THR A 26 9.61 -8.72 -5.36
N TYR A 27 8.33 -8.53 -5.60
CA TYR A 27 7.77 -8.26 -6.92
C TYR A 27 7.25 -6.81 -6.98
N ILE A 28 7.69 -6.06 -7.98
CA ILE A 28 7.23 -4.71 -8.29
C ILE A 28 6.72 -4.70 -9.73
N GLY A 29 5.41 -4.57 -9.89
CA GLY A 29 4.74 -4.60 -11.19
C GLY A 29 4.83 -3.31 -11.99
N ASP A 30 4.39 -3.39 -13.24
CA ASP A 30 4.25 -2.26 -14.15
C ASP A 30 3.35 -1.16 -13.58
N GLY A 31 3.66 0.10 -13.88
CA GLY A 31 2.89 1.25 -13.40
C GLY A 31 3.05 1.57 -11.90
N VAL A 32 3.98 0.91 -11.20
CA VAL A 32 4.36 1.28 -9.83
C VAL A 32 5.36 2.43 -9.83
N GLU A 33 5.11 3.44 -9.00
CA GLU A 33 6.03 4.56 -8.76
C GLU A 33 6.41 4.61 -7.27
N ILE A 34 7.71 4.65 -6.95
CA ILE A 34 8.21 4.67 -5.56
C ILE A 34 9.17 5.84 -5.35
N GLY A 35 8.85 6.68 -4.37
CA GLY A 35 9.58 7.88 -4.02
C GLY A 35 10.92 7.63 -3.31
N GLU A 36 11.67 8.72 -3.19
CA GLU A 36 12.97 8.81 -2.54
C GLU A 36 12.97 8.24 -1.10
N GLY A 37 14.08 7.61 -0.71
CA GLY A 37 14.30 7.06 0.63
C GLY A 37 13.42 5.88 1.05
N SER A 38 12.50 5.41 0.20
CA SER A 38 11.61 4.31 0.55
C SER A 38 12.31 2.94 0.52
N GLU A 39 11.97 2.10 1.49
CA GLU A 39 12.52 0.76 1.72
C GLU A 39 11.43 -0.30 1.59
N ILE A 40 11.64 -1.26 0.69
CA ILE A 40 10.75 -2.39 0.46
C ILE A 40 11.43 -3.67 0.94
N ALA A 41 10.86 -4.30 1.95
CA ALA A 41 11.38 -5.52 2.55
C ALA A 41 11.19 -6.74 1.62
N PRO A 42 11.91 -7.86 1.87
CA PRO A 42 11.80 -9.09 1.09
C PRO A 42 10.36 -9.62 1.03
N HIS A 43 10.04 -10.40 -0.01
CA HIS A 43 8.74 -11.06 -0.16
C HIS A 43 7.53 -10.10 -0.15
N THR A 44 7.73 -8.84 -0.53
CA THR A 44 6.63 -7.89 -0.73
C THR A 44 6.09 -8.00 -2.14
N ILE A 45 4.77 -7.86 -2.32
CA ILE A 45 4.14 -7.78 -3.64
C ILE A 45 3.58 -6.37 -3.79
N ILE A 46 4.04 -5.64 -4.79
CA ILE A 46 3.52 -4.31 -5.14
C ILE A 46 3.04 -4.35 -6.59
N ARG A 47 1.73 -4.20 -6.81
CA ARG A 47 1.12 -4.17 -8.14
C ARG A 47 0.72 -2.75 -8.49
N GLY A 48 0.85 -2.38 -9.76
CA GLY A 48 0.39 -1.10 -10.26
C GLY A 48 -1.04 -1.15 -10.80
N PRO A 49 -1.63 0.02 -11.10
CA PRO A 49 -1.05 1.35 -10.88
C PRO A 49 -1.05 1.77 -9.40
N THR A 50 0.14 2.03 -8.86
CA THR A 50 0.32 2.36 -7.44
C THR A 50 1.42 3.41 -7.29
N LYS A 51 1.14 4.47 -6.55
CA LYS A 51 2.13 5.51 -6.20
C LYS A 51 2.44 5.44 -4.71
N ILE A 52 3.72 5.35 -4.39
CA ILE A 52 4.24 5.32 -3.02
C ILE A 52 5.17 6.51 -2.85
N GLY A 53 4.92 7.31 -1.83
CA GLY A 53 5.70 8.49 -1.48
C GLY A 53 7.12 8.19 -0.99
N LYS A 54 7.69 9.18 -0.32
CA LYS A 54 9.05 9.19 0.18
C LYS A 54 9.16 8.56 1.56
N ASN A 55 10.33 8.00 1.87
CA ASN A 55 10.71 7.47 3.19
C ASN A 55 9.70 6.48 3.78
N CYS A 56 8.96 5.76 2.92
CA CYS A 56 8.05 4.73 3.35
C CYS A 56 8.83 3.45 3.65
N ARG A 57 8.37 2.69 4.64
CA ARG A 57 8.97 1.39 5.01
C ARG A 57 7.89 0.33 4.92
N ILE A 58 8.01 -0.56 3.94
CA ILE A 58 7.05 -1.62 3.68
C ILE A 58 7.70 -2.95 4.03
N PHE A 59 7.09 -3.66 4.98
CA PHE A 59 7.62 -4.90 5.55
C PHE A 59 7.11 -6.14 4.80
N GLN A 60 7.80 -7.24 5.04
CA GLN A 60 7.66 -8.50 4.31
C GLN A 60 6.24 -9.06 4.30
N PHE A 61 5.92 -9.78 3.23
CA PHE A 61 4.62 -10.44 3.01
C PHE A 61 3.44 -9.48 2.87
N SER A 62 3.69 -8.17 2.75
CA SER A 62 2.64 -7.20 2.45
C SER A 62 2.27 -7.27 0.96
N THR A 63 0.97 -7.12 0.69
CA THR A 63 0.41 -7.07 -0.66
C THR A 63 -0.20 -5.69 -0.87
N ILE A 64 0.44 -4.89 -1.73
CA ILE A 64 0.14 -3.48 -1.94
C ILE A 64 -0.33 -3.27 -3.38
N GLY A 65 -1.49 -2.65 -3.55
CA GLY A 65 -1.99 -2.25 -4.87
C GLY A 65 -2.59 -3.39 -5.70
N ASP A 66 -2.94 -4.51 -5.08
CA ASP A 66 -3.62 -5.58 -5.81
C ASP A 66 -5.06 -5.17 -6.18
N SER A 67 -5.67 -5.89 -7.13
CA SER A 67 -7.08 -5.71 -7.48
C SER A 67 -7.97 -5.95 -6.27
N THR A 68 -9.09 -5.24 -6.22
CA THR A 68 -10.12 -5.43 -5.19
C THR A 68 -10.78 -6.82 -5.30
N PRO A 69 -11.20 -7.43 -4.18
CA PRO A 69 -12.06 -8.62 -4.20
C PRO A 69 -13.53 -8.32 -4.53
N ASP A 70 -13.91 -7.06 -4.84
CA ASP A 70 -15.27 -6.73 -5.27
C ASP A 70 -15.64 -7.50 -6.56
N MET A 71 -16.73 -8.25 -6.52
CA MET A 71 -17.27 -9.01 -7.65
C MET A 71 -17.63 -8.13 -8.87
N LYS A 72 -17.82 -6.83 -8.65
CA LYS A 72 -18.12 -5.87 -9.73
C LYS A 72 -16.87 -5.42 -10.48
N TYR A 73 -15.69 -5.61 -9.93
CA TYR A 73 -14.42 -5.24 -10.55
C TYR A 73 -14.13 -6.17 -11.75
N LYS A 74 -13.81 -5.57 -12.90
CA LYS A 74 -13.57 -6.25 -14.18
C LYS A 74 -12.17 -6.00 -14.72
N GLY A 75 -11.24 -5.60 -13.86
CA GLY A 75 -9.88 -5.25 -14.27
C GLY A 75 -9.75 -3.80 -14.73
N GLU A 76 -10.62 -2.91 -14.24
CA GLU A 76 -10.56 -1.51 -14.60
C GLU A 76 -9.28 -0.82 -14.08
N ASP A 77 -8.88 0.21 -14.81
CA ASP A 77 -7.72 1.02 -14.50
C ASP A 77 -8.01 1.91 -13.30
N THR A 78 -7.64 1.42 -12.12
CA THR A 78 -7.87 2.01 -10.81
C THR A 78 -6.54 2.12 -10.09
N THR A 79 -6.42 3.07 -9.17
CA THR A 79 -5.14 3.43 -8.57
C THR A 79 -5.11 3.18 -7.06
N LEU A 80 -3.88 3.17 -6.53
CA LEU A 80 -3.59 3.30 -5.11
C LEU A 80 -2.57 4.42 -4.94
N THR A 81 -2.84 5.35 -4.03
CA THR A 81 -1.96 6.45 -3.69
C THR A 81 -1.58 6.39 -2.22
N ILE A 82 -0.28 6.28 -1.93
CA ILE A 82 0.29 6.28 -0.59
C ILE A 82 1.25 7.48 -0.47
N GLY A 83 1.05 8.33 0.54
CA GLY A 83 1.90 9.46 0.85
C GLY A 83 3.25 9.07 1.46
N ASP A 84 3.83 10.00 2.21
CA ASP A 84 5.20 9.94 2.71
C ASP A 84 5.29 9.42 4.16
N ASN A 85 6.46 8.89 4.52
CA ASN A 85 6.86 8.47 5.86
C ASN A 85 5.91 7.43 6.50
N ASN A 86 5.25 6.61 5.69
CA ASN A 86 4.38 5.56 6.19
C ASN A 86 5.18 4.32 6.57
N VAL A 87 4.81 3.69 7.69
CA VAL A 87 5.33 2.40 8.12
C VAL A 87 4.24 1.35 7.95
N ILE A 88 4.43 0.45 7.00
CA ILE A 88 3.48 -0.61 6.65
C ILE A 88 4.10 -1.94 7.05
N ARG A 89 3.57 -2.54 8.11
CA ARG A 89 4.10 -3.76 8.73
C ARG A 89 3.70 -5.02 7.97
N GLU A 90 4.17 -6.15 8.47
CA GLU A 90 4.12 -7.45 7.82
C GLU A 90 2.69 -7.89 7.49
N GLY A 91 2.50 -8.51 6.32
CA GLY A 91 1.21 -9.12 5.97
C GLY A 91 0.05 -8.13 5.78
N VAL A 92 0.33 -6.82 5.67
CA VAL A 92 -0.70 -5.82 5.39
C VAL A 92 -1.21 -5.98 3.96
N THR A 93 -2.52 -5.79 3.79
CA THR A 93 -3.17 -5.84 2.47
C THR A 93 -3.82 -4.50 2.16
N ILE A 94 -3.53 -3.94 0.98
CA ILE A 94 -4.07 -2.66 0.52
C ILE A 94 -4.51 -2.83 -0.93
N HIS A 95 -5.78 -2.62 -1.21
CA HIS A 95 -6.35 -2.80 -2.55
C HIS A 95 -6.56 -1.46 -3.26
N ARG A 96 -6.46 -1.47 -4.59
CA ARG A 96 -6.82 -0.32 -5.43
C ARG A 96 -8.32 -0.06 -5.39
N GLY A 97 -8.73 1.13 -5.81
CA GLY A 97 -10.12 1.56 -5.83
C GLY A 97 -10.98 0.83 -6.88
N THR A 98 -12.19 1.33 -7.07
CA THR A 98 -13.16 0.85 -8.06
C THR A 98 -13.74 2.03 -8.85
N VAL A 99 -14.03 1.82 -10.13
CA VAL A 99 -14.60 2.87 -11.01
C VAL A 99 -16.02 3.27 -10.61
N GLN A 100 -16.68 2.48 -9.77
CA GLN A 100 -18.01 2.74 -9.24
C GLN A 100 -18.00 3.83 -8.17
N ASP A 101 -16.83 4.16 -7.62
CA ASP A 101 -16.64 5.25 -6.69
C ASP A 101 -15.52 6.18 -7.17
N ARG A 102 -14.40 6.24 -6.45
CA ARG A 102 -13.34 7.23 -6.67
C ARG A 102 -12.34 6.77 -7.71
N GLY A 103 -12.25 5.45 -7.92
CA GLY A 103 -11.20 4.81 -8.71
C GLY A 103 -9.83 4.80 -8.03
N ASP A 104 -9.73 5.26 -6.78
CA ASP A 104 -8.48 5.40 -6.02
C ASP A 104 -8.69 5.05 -4.54
N THR A 105 -7.77 4.25 -3.99
CA THR A 105 -7.60 4.13 -2.54
C THR A 105 -6.48 5.09 -2.13
N TYR A 106 -6.72 5.92 -1.12
CA TYR A 106 -5.78 6.96 -0.69
C TYR A 106 -5.31 6.76 0.73
N ILE A 107 -3.99 6.87 0.96
CA ILE A 107 -3.35 6.86 2.27
C ILE A 107 -2.46 8.10 2.36
N GLY A 108 -2.65 8.90 3.41
CA GLY A 108 -1.87 10.10 3.69
C GLY A 108 -0.46 9.80 4.19
N ASN A 109 0.01 10.60 5.15
CA ASN A 109 1.41 10.61 5.59
C ASN A 109 1.56 10.20 7.05
N ASN A 110 2.77 9.75 7.41
CA ASN A 110 3.18 9.46 8.79
C ASN A 110 2.29 8.41 9.48
N ASN A 111 1.69 7.48 8.73
CA ASN A 111 0.84 6.45 9.30
C ASN A 111 1.66 5.25 9.78
N LEU A 112 1.18 4.59 10.83
CA LEU A 112 1.66 3.30 11.27
C LEU A 112 0.57 2.26 11.07
N ILE A 113 0.77 1.39 10.07
CA ILE A 113 -0.16 0.32 9.72
C ILE A 113 0.48 -0.99 10.19
N MET A 114 0.03 -1.51 11.33
CA MET A 114 0.62 -2.70 11.96
C MET A 114 0.20 -4.00 11.27
N ALA A 115 0.85 -5.10 11.66
CA ALA A 115 0.80 -6.34 10.91
C ALA A 115 -0.64 -6.88 10.77
N TYR A 116 -0.92 -7.43 9.58
CA TYR A 116 -2.20 -8.00 9.20
C TYR A 116 -3.40 -7.03 9.18
N ALA A 117 -3.15 -5.72 9.17
CA ALA A 117 -4.19 -4.76 8.86
C ALA A 117 -4.65 -4.89 7.39
N HIS A 118 -5.91 -4.55 7.15
CA HIS A 118 -6.50 -4.53 5.81
C HIS A 118 -7.07 -3.16 5.50
N ILE A 119 -6.79 -2.67 4.28
CA ILE A 119 -7.39 -1.46 3.73
C ILE A 119 -8.09 -1.82 2.43
N GLY A 120 -9.42 -1.82 2.48
CA GLY A 120 -10.29 -2.09 1.35
C GLY A 120 -10.28 -0.98 0.31
N HIS A 121 -10.76 -1.32 -0.88
CA HIS A 121 -10.86 -0.44 -2.03
C HIS A 121 -11.60 0.88 -1.73
N ASP A 122 -11.20 1.97 -2.39
CA ASP A 122 -11.81 3.30 -2.30
C ASP A 122 -11.75 3.95 -0.90
N SER A 123 -11.03 3.32 0.03
CA SER A 123 -10.85 3.88 1.38
C SER A 123 -9.92 5.08 1.35
N VAL A 124 -10.14 5.99 2.30
CA VAL A 124 -9.30 7.17 2.51
C VAL A 124 -8.78 7.14 3.94
N ILE A 125 -7.48 6.94 4.08
CA ILE A 125 -6.76 7.04 5.35
C ILE A 125 -6.03 8.38 5.39
N GLY A 126 -6.29 9.17 6.43
CA GLY A 126 -5.63 10.45 6.66
C GLY A 126 -4.15 10.33 7.04
N ASN A 127 -3.71 11.24 7.91
CA ASN A 127 -2.33 11.37 8.37
C ASN A 127 -2.20 11.03 9.86
N ASN A 128 -1.03 10.54 10.27
CA ASN A 128 -0.74 10.17 11.66
C ASN A 128 -1.72 9.14 12.24
N VAL A 129 -2.30 8.30 11.39
CA VAL A 129 -3.20 7.20 11.76
C VAL A 129 -2.38 6.04 12.28
N ILE A 130 -2.86 5.40 13.35
CA ILE A 130 -2.31 4.13 13.84
C ILE A 130 -3.38 3.05 13.69
N MET A 131 -3.11 2.08 12.84
CA MET A 131 -3.88 0.84 12.75
C MET A 131 -3.10 -0.24 13.49
N VAL A 132 -3.57 -0.62 14.68
CA VAL A 132 -2.94 -1.69 15.47
C VAL A 132 -3.18 -3.06 14.79
N ASN A 133 -2.43 -4.08 15.17
CA ASN A 133 -2.48 -5.41 14.56
C ASN A 133 -3.92 -5.88 14.27
N ASN A 134 -4.14 -6.38 13.06
CA ASN A 134 -5.44 -6.87 12.59
C ASN A 134 -6.59 -5.84 12.59
N ALA A 135 -6.32 -4.55 12.75
CA ALA A 135 -7.32 -3.52 12.50
C ALA A 135 -7.58 -3.44 10.98
N SER A 136 -8.85 -3.47 10.59
CA SER A 136 -9.23 -3.59 9.19
C SER A 136 -10.37 -2.65 8.86
N VAL A 137 -10.24 -1.98 7.71
CA VAL A 137 -11.30 -1.17 7.13
C VAL A 137 -11.77 -1.84 5.84
N ALA A 138 -13.10 -1.99 5.70
CA ALA A 138 -13.72 -2.46 4.47
C ALA A 138 -13.60 -1.39 3.36
N GLY A 139 -14.21 -1.63 2.20
CA GLY A 139 -14.23 -0.64 1.13
C GLY A 139 -14.95 0.66 1.53
N HIS A 140 -14.57 1.78 0.91
CA HIS A 140 -15.18 3.11 1.06
C HIS A 140 -15.09 3.76 2.45
N VAL A 141 -14.24 3.23 3.34
CA VAL A 141 -14.10 3.78 4.70
C VAL A 141 -13.22 5.04 4.70
N HIS A 142 -13.66 6.07 5.41
CA HIS A 142 -12.88 7.29 5.63
C HIS A 142 -12.36 7.34 7.08
N VAL A 143 -11.04 7.33 7.26
CA VAL A 143 -10.36 7.48 8.55
C VAL A 143 -9.67 8.84 8.58
N GLY A 144 -10.07 9.69 9.52
CA GLY A 144 -9.50 11.03 9.70
C GLY A 144 -8.08 11.02 10.27
N ASP A 145 -7.46 12.20 10.32
CA ASP A 145 -6.13 12.37 10.88
C ASP A 145 -6.08 12.01 12.38
N TRP A 146 -4.93 11.53 12.86
CA TRP A 146 -4.65 11.21 14.28
C TRP A 146 -5.56 10.14 14.90
N VAL A 147 -6.30 9.38 14.09
CA VAL A 147 -7.13 8.28 14.56
C VAL A 147 -6.27 7.09 14.97
N VAL A 148 -6.66 6.42 16.05
CA VAL A 148 -6.10 5.13 16.45
C VAL A 148 -7.21 4.07 16.35
N LEU A 149 -7.00 3.08 15.49
CA LEU A 149 -7.82 1.86 15.46
C LEU A 149 -7.13 0.80 16.29
N GLY A 150 -7.78 0.38 17.38
CA GLY A 150 -7.29 -0.69 18.25
C GLY A 150 -7.21 -2.02 17.51
N GLY A 151 -6.43 -2.95 18.06
CA GLY A 151 -6.23 -4.25 17.42
C GLY A 151 -7.55 -5.00 17.24
N TYR A 152 -7.70 -5.72 16.13
CA TYR A 152 -8.93 -6.43 15.75
C TYR A 152 -10.18 -5.55 15.58
N THR A 153 -10.04 -4.24 15.44
CA THR A 153 -11.16 -3.36 15.08
C THR A 153 -11.55 -3.59 13.62
N LEU A 154 -12.84 -3.80 13.36
CA LEU A 154 -13.38 -3.96 12.01
C LEU A 154 -14.34 -2.79 11.73
N VAL A 155 -14.04 -2.01 10.69
CA VAL A 155 -14.86 -0.85 10.28
C VAL A 155 -15.47 -1.13 8.92
N SER A 156 -16.78 -0.93 8.79
CA SER A 156 -17.52 -0.97 7.52
C SER A 156 -18.47 0.21 7.45
N VAL A 157 -18.77 0.65 6.23
CA VAL A 157 -19.89 1.55 5.92
C VAL A 157 -21.14 0.77 5.56
#